data_AF-A0A8X7NW61-F1
#
_entry.id   AF-A0A8X7NW61-F1
#
_cell.length_a   1.000
_cell.length_b   1.000
_cell.length_c   1.000
_cell.angle_alpha   90.00
_cell.angle_beta   90.00
_cell.angle_gamma   90.00
#
_symmetry.space_group_name_H-M   'P 1'
#
loop_
_entity.id
_entity.type
_entity.pdbx_description
1 polymer ?
#
loop_
_entity_poly.entity_id
_entity_poly.type
_entity_poly.pdbx_seq_one_letter_code
_entity_poly.pdbx_strand_id
1 'polypeptide(L)' 'MERSWHVLGLGYDPALNQTAIENAAVVHYNGNYKPWLGLAFAKYKPYWSKYVEYDNPYLRLCNINE' A
#
# COMPACT_ATOMS: atom_id res chain seq x y z
N MET A 1 -16.50 15.53 -2.72
CA MET A 1 -15.63 14.86 -3.71
C MET A 1 -16.01 13.42 -3.79
N GLU A 2 -16.21 12.89 -4.99
CA GLU A 2 -16.70 11.53 -5.20
C GLU A 2 -15.77 10.50 -4.54
N ARG A 3 -16.36 9.63 -3.72
CA ARG A 3 -15.69 8.55 -2.97
C ARG A 3 -15.43 7.29 -3.82
N SER A 4 -15.72 7.33 -5.12
CA SER A 4 -15.80 6.15 -6.00
C SER A 4 -14.44 5.76 -6.62
N TRP A 5 -13.54 6.72 -6.82
CA TRP A 5 -12.27 6.48 -7.54
C TRP A 5 -11.08 6.16 -6.63
N HIS A 6 -11.23 6.37 -5.31
CA HIS A 6 -10.15 6.17 -4.35
C HIS A 6 -10.56 5.32 -3.16
N VAL A 7 -9.61 4.53 -2.64
CA VAL A 7 -9.81 3.70 -1.45
C VAL A 7 -8.88 4.15 -0.33
N LEU A 8 -9.47 4.41 0.83
CA LEU A 8 -8.80 4.76 2.07
C LEU A 8 -8.77 3.53 3.00
N GLY A 9 -7.88 3.55 3.98
CA GLY A 9 -7.88 2.60 5.09
C GLY A 9 -6.77 1.55 5.03
N LEU A 10 -5.96 1.51 3.97
CA LEU A 10 -4.90 0.51 3.88
C LEU A 10 -3.90 0.76 5.02
N GLY A 11 -3.61 -0.31 5.75
CA GLY A 11 -2.78 -0.25 6.96
C GLY A 11 -3.53 0.15 8.24
N TYR A 12 -4.86 0.34 8.20
CA TYR A 12 -5.72 0.40 9.39
C TYR A 12 -6.55 -0.87 9.52
N ASP A 13 -7.30 -1.20 8.48
CA ASP A 13 -8.30 -2.27 8.50
C ASP A 13 -7.88 -3.41 7.57
N PRO A 14 -7.67 -4.64 8.09
CA PRO A 14 -7.43 -5.81 7.26
C PRO A 14 -8.70 -6.34 6.58
N ALA A 15 -9.89 -5.76 6.76
CA ALA A 15 -11.15 -6.23 6.17
C ALA A 15 -11.67 -5.34 5.03
N LEU A 16 -10.83 -4.47 4.44
CA LEU A 16 -11.26 -3.68 3.28
C LEU A 16 -11.67 -4.55 2.09
N ASN A 17 -12.69 -4.08 1.39
CA ASN A 17 -13.20 -4.71 0.17
C ASN A 17 -12.12 -4.71 -0.92
N GLN A 18 -11.63 -5.91 -1.24
CA GLN A 18 -10.56 -6.10 -2.21
C GLN A 18 -10.96 -5.69 -3.63
N THR A 19 -12.21 -5.95 -4.04
CA THR A 19 -12.73 -5.52 -5.34
C THR A 19 -12.78 -4.00 -5.46
N ALA A 20 -13.07 -3.29 -4.36
CA ALA A 20 -12.99 -1.83 -4.35
C ALA A 20 -11.54 -1.34 -4.53
N ILE A 21 -10.56 -2.00 -3.90
CA ILE A 21 -9.13 -1.68 -4.04
C ILE A 21 -8.67 -1.89 -5.49
N GLU A 22 -9.04 -3.01 -6.10
CA GLU A 22 -8.62 -3.37 -7.46
C GLU A 22 -9.24 -2.47 -8.53
N ASN A 23 -10.46 -1.96 -8.31
CA ASN A 23 -11.13 -1.02 -9.20
C ASN A 23 -10.77 0.45 -8.94
N ALA A 24 -10.01 0.75 -7.88
CA ALA A 24 -9.66 2.11 -7.53
C ALA A 24 -8.55 2.66 -8.44
N ALA A 25 -8.68 3.93 -8.81
CA ALA A 25 -7.59 4.65 -9.46
C ALA A 25 -6.47 5.01 -8.47
N VAL A 26 -6.82 5.26 -7.20
CA VAL A 26 -5.85 5.59 -6.15
C VAL A 26 -6.16 4.84 -4.86
N VAL A 27 -5.12 4.26 -4.26
CA VAL A 27 -5.20 3.60 -2.95
C VAL A 27 -4.33 4.34 -1.95
N HIS A 28 -4.84 4.50 -0.72
CA HIS A 28 -4.15 5.24 0.33
C HIS A 28 -3.74 4.31 1.46
N TYR A 29 -2.44 4.12 1.63
CA TYR A 29 -1.86 3.56 2.86
C TYR A 29 -1.81 4.65 3.92
N ASN A 30 -2.94 5.00 4.51
CA ASN A 30 -3.03 6.03 5.54
C ASN A 30 -2.87 5.48 6.96
N GLY A 31 -2.94 4.16 7.17
CA GLY A 31 -2.78 3.55 8.49
C GLY A 31 -1.33 3.27 8.92
N ASN A 32 -1.17 2.70 10.11
CA ASN A 32 0.14 2.45 10.73
C ASN A 32 0.87 1.24 10.14
N TYR A 33 0.12 0.25 9.64
CA TYR A 33 0.68 -0.98 9.06
C TYR A 33 1.08 -0.76 7.58
N LYS A 34 2.06 0.14 7.38
CA LYS A 34 2.60 0.51 6.06
C LYS A 34 3.26 -0.69 5.35
N PRO A 35 3.19 -0.79 4.01
CA PRO A 35 3.60 -1.98 3.26
C PRO A 35 5.11 -2.26 3.34
N TRP A 36 5.93 -1.24 3.57
CA TRP A 36 7.38 -1.34 3.78
C TRP A 36 7.79 -1.76 5.20
N LEU A 37 6.83 -2.01 6.10
CA LEU A 37 7.12 -2.47 7.47
C LEU A 37 6.94 -3.99 7.59
N GLY A 38 7.69 -4.59 8.51
CA GLY A 38 7.54 -6.02 8.85
C GLY A 38 6.13 -6.39 9.32
N LEU A 39 5.44 -5.45 9.97
CA LEU A 39 4.10 -5.63 10.53
C LEU A 39 2.96 -5.43 9.52
N ALA A 40 3.26 -5.10 8.26
CA ALA A 40 2.20 -4.81 7.28
C ALA A 40 1.29 -6.01 7.02
N PHE A 41 0.02 -5.75 6.71
CA PHE A 41 -0.89 -6.78 6.21
C PHE A 41 -0.39 -7.34 4.89
N ALA A 42 0.00 -8.62 4.89
CA ALA A 42 0.65 -9.27 3.75
C ALA A 42 -0.14 -9.11 2.44
N LYS A 43 -1.47 -9.24 2.49
CA LYS A 43 -2.35 -9.10 1.33
C LYS A 43 -2.37 -7.71 0.69
N TYR A 44 -1.96 -6.67 1.41
CA TYR A 44 -1.88 -5.32 0.88
C TYR A 44 -0.48 -4.94 0.43
N LYS A 45 0.56 -5.73 0.70
CA LYS A 45 1.93 -5.41 0.23
C LYS A 45 2.06 -5.34 -1.30
N PRO A 46 1.46 -6.25 -2.10
CA PRO A 46 1.64 -6.27 -3.55
C PRO A 46 1.19 -4.99 -4.28
N TYR A 47 0.16 -4.30 -3.78
CA TYR A 47 -0.33 -3.07 -4.41
C TYR A 47 0.68 -1.91 -4.33
N TRP A 48 1.61 -1.95 -3.39
CA TRP A 48 2.71 -1.00 -3.28
C TRP A 48 3.98 -1.53 -3.95
N SER A 49 4.43 -2.74 -3.60
CA SER A 49 5.72 -3.29 -4.04
C SER A 49 5.85 -3.39 -5.56
N LYS A 50 4.75 -3.62 -6.29
CA LYS A 50 4.73 -3.65 -7.76
C LYS A 50 5.28 -2.36 -8.40
N TYR A 51 5.18 -1.23 -7.73
CA TYR A 51 5.55 0.09 -8.26
C TYR A 51 6.78 0.71 -7.57
N VAL A 52 7.43 -0.04 -6.68
CA VAL A 52 8.60 0.47 -5.95
C VAL A 52 9.82 0.40 -6.84
N GLU A 53 10.53 1.52 -6.94
CA GLU A 53 11.84 1.58 -7.57
C GLU A 53 12.92 1.12 -6.58
N TYR A 54 13.13 -0.19 -6.47
CA TYR A 54 14.10 -0.77 -5.52
C TYR A 54 15.56 -0.34 -5.77
N ASP A 55 15.86 0.18 -6.96
CA ASP A 55 17.17 0.75 -7.28
C ASP A 55 17.37 2.16 -6.77
N ASN A 56 16.32 2.80 -6.25
CA ASN A 56 16.41 4.15 -5.72
C ASN A 56 17.34 4.17 -4.48
N PRO A 57 18.42 4.98 -4.51
CA PRO A 57 19.42 4.98 -3.43
C PRO A 57 18.81 5.40 -2.09
N TYR A 58 17.81 6.27 -2.08
CA TYR A 58 17.14 6.68 -0.85
C TYR A 58 16.29 5.57 -0.23
N LEU A 59 15.66 4.71 -1.04
CA LEU A 59 14.90 3.58 -0.53
C LEU A 59 15.80 2.48 0.05
N ARG A 60 16.94 2.24 -0.58
CA ARG A 60 17.96 1.31 -0.07
C ARG A 60 18.51 1.76 1.30
N LEU A 61 18.69 3.07 1.51
CA LEU A 61 19.07 3.61 2.83
C LEU A 61 18.00 3.36 3.91
N CYS A 62 16.74 3.16 3.52
CA CYS A 62 15.64 2.78 4.40
C CYS A 62 15.47 1.26 4.53
N ASN A 63 16.42 0.45 4.04
CA ASN A 63 16.37 -1.01 4.07
C ASN A 63 15.12 -1.58 3.37
N ILE A 64 14.67 -0.91 2.31
CA ILE A 64 13.58 -1.33 1.42
C ILE A 64 14.22 -2.00 0.20
N ASN A 65 14.13 -3.33 0.15
CA ASN A 65 14.71 -4.18 -0.88
C ASN A 65 13.64 -5.18 -1.39
N GLU A 66 13.88 -5.81 -2.53
CA GLU A 66 13.00 -6.85 -3.12
C GLU A 66 12.90 -8.12 -2.26
#